data_AF-A0D5H6-F1
#
_entry.id   AF-A0D5H6-F1
#
_cell.length_a   1.000
_cell.length_b   1.000
_cell.length_c   1.000
_cell.angle_alpha   90.00
_cell.angle_beta   90.00
_cell.angle_gamma   90.00
#
_symmetry.space_group_name_H-M   'P 1'
#
loop_
_entity.id
_entity.type
_entity.pdbx_description
1 polymer ?
#
loop_
_entity_poly.entity_id
_entity_poly.type
_entity_poly.pdbx_seq_one_letter_code
_entity_poly.pdbx_strand_id
1 'polypeptide(L)'
;MNFFHPLLQSLQFMRFNLSGDRNQTTLNLMNPSIKVEENDQVLPPIYQMTQQEMLQRQLVDTNARVMQFDGLTNEKEIPKTINKKISKKINTCGHPDKEHYAKGMCNNCYHRVGRNKQPWLCSHKKLYACGLCQNCYINQYNKKRRVEYQDQQQQQESALNNQDKLEN
;
A
#
# COMPACT_ATOMS: atom_id res chain seq x y z
N MET A 1 44.52 -37.42 4.27
CA MET A 1 44.98 -36.10 3.80
C MET A 1 43.87 -35.10 4.11
N ASN A 2 44.01 -34.33 5.19
CA ASN A 2 43.00 -33.39 5.66
C ASN A 2 43.40 -31.98 5.23
N PHE A 3 42.67 -31.41 4.27
CA PHE A 3 42.82 -30.02 3.84
C PHE A 3 41.94 -29.12 4.72
N PHE A 4 42.52 -28.58 5.79
CA PHE A 4 41.92 -27.49 6.57
C PHE A 4 42.30 -26.17 5.90
N HIS A 5 41.29 -25.40 5.47
CA HIS A 5 41.46 -24.06 4.87
C HIS A 5 40.98 -23.01 5.88
N PRO A 6 41.85 -22.16 6.47
CA PRO A 6 41.43 -21.15 7.43
C PRO A 6 41.44 -19.78 6.75
N LEU A 7 40.36 -19.40 6.07
CA LEU A 7 40.19 -18.03 5.54
C LEU A 7 38.71 -17.63 5.56
N LEU A 8 38.20 -17.40 6.77
CA LEU A 8 37.00 -16.57 6.97
C LEU A 8 37.34 -15.56 8.09
N GLN A 9 38.09 -14.55 7.69
CA GLN A 9 38.28 -13.33 8.48
C GLN A 9 36.96 -12.55 8.50
N SER A 10 36.44 -12.41 9.71
CA SER A 10 35.71 -11.24 10.23
C SER A 10 34.88 -10.41 9.23
N LEU A 11 33.61 -10.78 9.07
CA LEU A 11 32.57 -9.82 8.75
C LEU A 11 32.38 -8.89 9.96
N GLN A 12 33.11 -7.77 9.95
CA GLN A 12 32.84 -6.65 10.86
C GLN A 12 31.45 -6.10 10.54
N PHE A 13 30.50 -6.37 11.43
CA PHE A 13 29.20 -5.72 11.45
C PHE A 13 29.41 -4.22 11.66
N MET A 14 29.25 -3.43 10.60
CA MET A 14 29.10 -1.98 10.67
C MET A 14 27.80 -1.67 11.44
N ARG A 15 27.93 -1.50 12.76
CA ARG A 15 26.89 -0.89 13.60
C ARG A 15 26.77 0.58 13.21
N PHE A 16 25.76 0.90 12.41
CA PHE A 16 25.33 2.28 12.20
C PHE A 16 24.71 2.82 13.50
N ASN A 17 25.50 3.55 14.27
CA ASN A 17 25.00 4.46 15.29
C ASN A 17 24.29 5.63 14.58
N LEU A 18 22.95 5.58 14.51
CA LEU A 18 22.15 6.79 14.29
C LEU A 18 22.11 7.58 15.61
N SER A 19 23.21 8.24 15.92
CA SER A 19 23.24 9.31 16.91
C SER A 19 22.59 10.53 16.30
N GLY A 20 21.56 11.04 16.96
CA GLY A 20 20.72 12.12 16.47
C GLY A 20 21.42 13.47 16.46
N ASP A 21 21.03 14.28 15.47
CA ASP A 21 21.01 15.73 15.57
C ASP A 21 19.64 16.20 15.12
N ARG A 22 18.68 16.12 16.06
CA ARG A 22 17.37 16.72 15.91
C ARG A 22 17.48 18.17 16.34
N ASN A 23 18.15 18.98 15.52
CA ASN A 23 18.16 20.43 15.70
C ASN A 23 16.72 20.94 15.62
N GLN A 24 16.24 21.46 16.76
CA GLN A 24 14.97 22.12 16.89
C GLN A 24 15.03 23.46 16.12
N THR A 25 14.57 23.46 14.87
CA THR A 25 14.16 24.70 14.21
C THR A 25 12.79 25.10 14.74
N THR A 26 12.77 26.00 15.71
CA THR A 26 11.60 26.81 16.06
C THR A 26 11.35 27.81 14.93
N LEU A 27 10.66 27.37 13.89
CA LEU A 27 10.10 28.27 12.88
C LEU A 27 8.88 28.96 13.49
N ASN A 28 9.12 30.18 14.01
CA ASN A 28 8.08 31.18 14.25
C ASN A 28 7.44 31.54 12.90
N LEU A 29 6.39 30.81 12.52
CA LEU A 29 5.53 31.18 11.41
C LEU A 29 4.45 32.09 11.99
N MET A 30 4.69 33.39 11.90
CA MET A 30 3.61 34.38 12.05
C MET A 30 2.58 34.07 10.97
N ASN A 31 1.44 33.55 11.43
CA ASN A 31 0.30 33.21 10.61
C ASN A 31 -0.44 34.53 10.33
N PRO A 32 -0.43 35.08 9.10
CA PRO A 32 -1.26 36.24 8.79
C PRO A 32 -2.73 35.83 8.92
N SER A 33 -3.51 36.60 9.67
CA SER A 33 -4.96 36.42 9.79
C SER A 33 -5.61 36.58 8.43
N ILE A 34 -5.82 35.46 7.72
CA ILE A 34 -6.66 35.38 6.53
C ILE A 34 -8.09 35.56 7.03
N LYS A 35 -8.70 36.70 6.70
CA LYS A 35 -10.14 36.91 6.82
C LYS A 35 -10.80 36.02 5.77
N VAL A 36 -11.25 34.84 6.18
CA VAL A 36 -12.09 33.99 5.34
C VAL A 36 -13.49 34.59 5.40
N GLU A 37 -13.96 35.13 4.27
CA GLU A 37 -15.36 35.47 4.11
C GLU A 37 -16.20 34.20 4.21
N GLU A 38 -17.11 34.23 5.17
CA GLU A 38 -18.10 33.21 5.51
C GLU A 38 -19.13 33.19 4.37
N ASN A 39 -18.95 32.26 3.42
CA ASN A 39 -19.93 31.97 2.39
C ASN A 39 -20.54 30.61 2.71
N ASP A 40 -21.67 30.64 3.42
CA ASP A 40 -22.48 29.49 3.82
C ASP A 40 -23.06 28.77 2.59
N GLN A 41 -22.22 27.98 1.93
CA GLN A 41 -22.71 26.87 1.12
C GLN A 41 -22.99 25.71 2.07
N VAL A 42 -24.28 25.52 2.35
CA VAL A 42 -24.87 24.35 3.00
C VAL A 42 -24.37 23.09 2.30
N LEU A 43 -23.28 22.53 2.84
CA LEU A 43 -22.82 21.20 2.46
C LEU A 43 -23.86 20.20 2.99
N PRO A 44 -24.32 19.25 2.16
CA PRO A 44 -25.27 18.25 2.60
C PRO A 44 -24.69 17.47 3.78
N PRO A 45 -25.51 17.05 4.75
CA PRO A 45 -25.06 16.26 5.89
C PRO A 45 -24.25 15.07 5.38
N ILE A 46 -22.96 15.05 5.71
CA ILE A 46 -22.13 13.86 5.54
C ILE A 46 -22.77 12.80 6.42
N TYR A 47 -23.47 11.90 5.74
CA TYR A 47 -24.32 10.82 6.24
C TYR A 47 -24.00 10.40 7.68
N GLN A 48 -24.75 10.90 8.65
CA GLN A 48 -24.76 10.34 9.99
C GLN A 48 -25.57 9.04 9.92
N MET A 49 -24.87 7.95 9.58
CA MET A 49 -25.46 6.62 9.53
C MET A 49 -25.85 6.21 10.95
N THR A 50 -27.10 5.82 11.14
CA THR A 50 -27.62 5.50 12.49
C THR A 50 -27.05 4.16 12.97
N GLN A 51 -26.94 3.97 14.30
CA GLN A 51 -26.50 2.67 14.87
C GLN A 51 -27.39 1.49 14.39
N GLN A 52 -28.66 1.78 14.08
CA GLN A 52 -29.63 0.81 13.60
C GLN A 52 -29.33 0.35 12.17
N GLU A 53 -28.91 1.25 11.27
CA GLU A 53 -28.49 0.91 9.91
C GLU A 53 -27.19 0.10 9.88
N MET A 54 -26.29 0.34 10.84
CA MET A 54 -25.03 -0.39 10.97
C MET A 54 -25.28 -1.87 11.32
N LEU A 55 -26.24 -2.15 12.22
CA LEU A 55 -26.69 -3.50 12.57
C LEU A 55 -27.38 -4.21 11.39
N GLN A 56 -28.17 -3.49 10.60
CA GLN A 56 -28.92 -4.07 9.49
C GLN A 56 -28.01 -4.59 8.38
N ARG A 57 -26.84 -3.96 8.14
CA ARG A 57 -25.84 -4.44 7.18
C ARG A 57 -25.17 -5.77 7.59
N GLN A 58 -24.94 -5.99 8.88
CA GLN A 58 -24.27 -7.21 9.36
C GLN A 58 -25.10 -8.49 9.11
N LEU A 59 -26.43 -8.38 9.02
CA LEU A 59 -27.31 -9.52 8.79
C LEU A 59 -27.44 -9.93 7.32
N VAL A 60 -27.00 -9.09 6.37
CA VAL A 60 -27.09 -9.40 4.93
C VAL A 60 -25.87 -10.19 4.45
N ASP A 61 -24.69 -9.94 5.04
CA ASP A 61 -23.43 -10.59 4.64
C ASP A 61 -23.29 -12.03 5.19
N THR A 62 -24.03 -12.39 6.25
CA THR A 62 -24.02 -13.75 6.80
C THR A 62 -24.86 -14.73 5.98
N ASN A 63 -25.86 -14.25 5.24
CA ASN A 63 -26.70 -15.09 4.38
C ASN A 63 -26.10 -15.36 2.98
N ALA A 64 -25.14 -14.56 2.52
CA ALA A 64 -24.55 -14.71 1.18
C ALA A 64 -23.42 -15.74 1.10
N ARG A 65 -22.97 -16.33 2.22
CA ARG A 65 -21.79 -17.24 2.25
C ARG A 65 -22.11 -18.73 2.33
N VAL A 66 -23.39 -19.13 2.30
CA VAL A 66 -23.83 -20.54 2.43
C VAL A 66 -24.41 -21.13 1.12
N MET A 67 -24.21 -20.47 -0.02
CA MET A 67 -24.56 -21.07 -1.32
C MET A 67 -23.36 -21.83 -1.91
N GLN A 68 -23.30 -23.10 -1.52
CA GLN A 68 -23.10 -24.29 -2.36
C GLN A 68 -21.99 -24.22 -3.43
N PHE A 69 -20.88 -24.92 -3.15
CA PHE A 69 -19.92 -25.37 -4.15
C PHE A 69 -20.00 -26.90 -4.24
N ASP A 70 -21.16 -27.43 -4.64
CA ASP A 70 -21.33 -28.83 -4.98
C ASP A 70 -21.26 -28.99 -6.50
N GLY A 71 -20.35 -29.85 -6.95
CA GLY A 71 -20.04 -30.07 -8.35
C GLY A 71 -21.14 -30.80 -9.11
N LEU A 72 -21.26 -30.45 -10.39
CA LEU A 72 -21.80 -31.34 -11.42
C LEU A 72 -20.90 -31.28 -12.65
N THR A 73 -20.17 -32.38 -12.83
CA THR A 73 -19.49 -32.79 -14.05
C THR A 73 -20.47 -32.78 -15.21
N ASN A 74 -20.27 -31.86 -16.15
CA ASN A 74 -20.95 -31.86 -17.44
C ASN A 74 -19.89 -32.22 -18.49
N GLU A 75 -19.89 -33.48 -18.92
CA GLU A 75 -19.17 -33.94 -20.10
C GLU A 75 -19.79 -33.29 -21.34
N LYS A 76 -19.36 -32.06 -21.63
CA LYS A 76 -19.60 -31.41 -22.92
C LYS A 76 -18.35 -31.53 -23.77
N GLU A 77 -18.58 -32.13 -24.93
CA GLU A 77 -17.65 -32.37 -26.02
C GLU A 77 -16.61 -31.26 -26.18
N ILE A 78 -15.34 -31.65 -26.19
CA ILE A 78 -14.17 -30.79 -26.31
C ILE A 78 -14.26 -30.05 -27.65
N PRO A 79 -14.54 -28.73 -27.68
CA PRO A 79 -14.37 -27.99 -28.91
C PRO A 79 -12.88 -27.99 -29.23
N LYS A 80 -12.51 -28.46 -30.42
CA LYS A 80 -11.13 -28.45 -30.93
C LYS A 80 -10.65 -26.99 -30.97
N THR A 81 -10.05 -26.56 -29.85
CA THR A 81 -9.47 -25.24 -29.69
C THR A 81 -8.32 -25.15 -30.67
N ILE A 82 -8.50 -24.34 -31.71
CA ILE A 82 -7.43 -23.93 -32.59
C ILE A 82 -6.41 -23.26 -31.67
N ASN A 83 -5.31 -23.96 -31.38
CA ASN A 83 -4.17 -23.45 -30.66
C ASN A 83 -3.55 -22.32 -31.49
N LYS A 84 -4.20 -21.15 -31.52
CA LYS A 84 -3.56 -19.90 -31.88
C LYS A 84 -2.44 -19.77 -30.86
N LYS A 85 -1.24 -20.18 -31.23
CA LYS A 85 -0.01 -19.90 -30.49
C LYS A 85 -0.03 -18.39 -30.29
N ILE A 86 -0.46 -17.95 -29.12
CA ILE A 86 -0.45 -16.55 -28.73
C ILE A 86 1.02 -16.21 -28.74
N SER A 87 1.46 -15.62 -29.85
CA SER A 87 2.83 -15.18 -30.02
C SER A 87 3.10 -14.24 -28.85
N LYS A 88 4.03 -14.65 -27.97
CA LYS A 88 4.45 -13.83 -26.83
C LYS A 88 4.87 -12.50 -27.42
N LYS A 89 4.10 -11.43 -27.16
CA LYS A 89 4.41 -10.10 -27.67
C LYS A 89 5.82 -9.75 -27.18
N ILE A 90 6.76 -9.69 -28.11
CA ILE A 90 8.16 -9.39 -27.82
C ILE A 90 8.20 -7.98 -27.23
N ASN A 91 8.86 -7.82 -26.09
CA ASN A 91 9.01 -6.51 -25.48
C ASN A 91 9.87 -5.61 -26.36
N THR A 92 9.46 -4.35 -26.51
CA THR A 92 10.21 -3.32 -27.23
C THR A 92 11.48 -2.90 -26.50
N CYS A 93 11.58 -3.20 -25.21
CA CYS A 93 12.72 -2.83 -24.36
C CYS A 93 13.94 -3.77 -24.46
N GLY A 94 13.96 -4.70 -25.41
CA GLY A 94 15.10 -5.61 -25.63
C GLY A 94 15.22 -6.76 -24.61
N HIS A 95 14.17 -7.00 -23.81
CA HIS A 95 14.13 -8.10 -22.84
C HIS A 95 13.05 -9.11 -23.24
N PRO A 96 13.33 -10.06 -24.14
CA PRO A 96 12.34 -11.05 -24.58
C PRO A 96 11.94 -12.03 -23.47
N ASP A 97 12.82 -12.27 -22.50
CA ASP A 97 12.57 -13.21 -21.39
C ASP A 97 11.68 -12.65 -20.29
N LYS A 98 11.55 -11.31 -20.22
CA LYS A 98 10.75 -10.65 -19.19
C LYS A 98 9.30 -10.54 -19.64
N GLU A 99 8.36 -10.57 -18.70
CA GLU A 99 6.95 -10.34 -19.01
C GLU A 99 6.70 -8.90 -19.46
N HIS A 100 5.77 -8.75 -20.40
CA HIS A 100 5.26 -7.47 -20.84
C HIS A 100 4.46 -6.82 -19.70
N TYR A 101 4.72 -5.55 -19.42
CA TYR A 101 4.00 -4.79 -18.39
C TYR A 101 3.14 -3.69 -19.00
N ALA A 102 3.76 -2.63 -19.52
CA ALA A 102 3.05 -1.48 -20.08
C ALA A 102 3.86 -0.83 -21.21
N LYS A 103 3.17 -0.29 -22.23
CA LYS A 103 3.77 0.36 -23.41
C LYS A 103 4.83 -0.48 -24.14
N GLY A 104 4.68 -1.80 -24.14
CA GLY A 104 5.66 -2.69 -24.77
C GLY A 104 6.91 -2.95 -23.93
N MET A 105 6.98 -2.41 -22.71
CA MET A 105 8.15 -2.52 -21.84
C MET A 105 7.89 -3.51 -20.70
N CYS A 106 8.96 -4.15 -20.23
CA CYS A 106 8.94 -4.87 -18.97
C CYS A 106 8.81 -3.90 -17.79
N ASN A 107 8.46 -4.43 -16.60
CA ASN A 107 8.22 -3.63 -15.40
C ASN A 107 9.37 -2.63 -15.08
N ASN A 108 10.61 -3.13 -15.03
CA ASN A 108 11.79 -2.31 -14.71
C ASN A 108 12.02 -1.19 -15.73
N CYS A 109 11.92 -1.49 -17.02
CA CYS A 109 12.10 -0.50 -18.08
C CYS A 109 10.97 0.54 -18.07
N TYR A 110 9.74 0.10 -17.83
CA TYR A 110 8.60 1.00 -17.72
C TYR A 110 8.78 1.99 -16.55
N HIS A 111 9.24 1.53 -15.39
CA HIS A 111 9.50 2.41 -14.25
C HIS A 111 10.66 3.37 -14.47
N ARG A 112 11.71 2.93 -15.18
CA ARG A 112 12.90 3.74 -15.46
C ARG A 112 12.65 4.78 -16.55
N VAL A 113 12.00 4.40 -17.66
CA VAL A 113 11.91 5.21 -18.88
C VAL A 113 10.46 5.51 -19.28
N GLY A 114 9.52 4.61 -19.01
CA GLY A 114 8.12 4.76 -19.47
C GLY A 114 7.30 5.82 -18.74
N ARG A 115 7.78 6.34 -17.61
CA ARG A 115 7.14 7.36 -16.78
C ARG A 115 7.72 8.75 -17.06
N ASN A 116 6.94 9.55 -17.78
CA ASN A 116 7.33 10.92 -18.17
C ASN A 116 6.47 12.00 -17.51
N LYS A 117 5.41 11.62 -16.79
CA LYS A 117 4.52 12.58 -16.12
C LYS A 117 5.17 13.09 -14.84
N GLN A 118 4.99 14.38 -14.57
CA GLN A 118 5.36 14.99 -13.29
C GLN A 118 4.27 14.70 -12.23
N PRO A 119 4.65 14.41 -10.97
CA PRO A 119 3.73 14.39 -9.85
C PRO A 119 3.23 15.80 -9.52
N TRP A 120 1.99 15.91 -9.06
CA TRP A 120 1.37 17.20 -8.68
C TRP A 120 1.34 17.43 -7.16
N LEU A 121 1.57 16.39 -6.35
CA LEU A 121 1.64 16.50 -4.88
C LEU A 121 3.07 16.62 -4.35
N CYS A 122 4.09 16.56 -5.23
CA CYS A 122 5.49 16.80 -4.84
C CYS A 122 6.29 17.32 -6.03
N SER A 123 7.39 18.04 -5.78
CA SER A 123 8.25 18.68 -6.79
C SER A 123 9.26 17.73 -7.47
N HIS A 124 9.09 16.42 -7.34
CA HIS A 124 10.03 15.42 -7.88
C HIS A 124 9.75 15.09 -9.34
N LYS A 125 10.71 14.46 -10.03
CA LYS A 125 10.70 14.35 -11.49
C LYS A 125 9.71 13.35 -12.12
N LYS A 126 9.29 12.30 -11.39
CA LYS A 126 8.55 11.17 -11.99
C LYS A 126 7.35 10.77 -11.14
N LEU A 127 6.16 10.86 -11.72
CA LEU A 127 4.91 10.38 -11.14
C LEU A 127 4.96 8.85 -10.99
N TYR A 128 4.63 8.38 -9.79
CA TYR A 128 4.49 6.97 -9.45
C TYR A 128 3.01 6.59 -9.32
N ALA A 129 2.39 6.97 -8.21
CA ALA A 129 0.99 6.68 -7.88
C ALA A 129 0.42 7.80 -7.00
N CYS A 130 -0.92 7.96 -7.02
CA CYS A 130 -1.64 8.93 -6.19
C CYS A 130 -1.08 10.37 -6.28
N GLY A 131 -0.60 10.80 -7.45
CA GLY A 131 -0.03 12.14 -7.62
C GLY A 131 1.37 12.35 -7.03
N LEU A 132 2.02 11.31 -6.51
CA LEU A 132 3.32 11.37 -5.83
C LEU A 132 4.42 10.65 -6.62
N CYS A 133 5.67 11.00 -6.36
CA CYS A 133 6.81 10.21 -6.80
C CYS A 133 6.98 8.93 -5.95
N GLN A 134 7.85 8.02 -6.38
CA GLN A 134 8.03 6.72 -5.71
C GLN A 134 8.46 6.87 -4.25
N ASN A 135 9.45 7.71 -3.97
CA ASN A 135 9.96 7.89 -2.60
C ASN A 135 8.91 8.52 -1.68
N CYS A 136 8.22 9.56 -2.15
CA CYS A 136 7.16 10.20 -1.38
C CYS A 136 5.98 9.25 -1.13
N TYR A 137 5.60 8.45 -2.13
CA TYR A 137 4.57 7.43 -1.99
C TYR A 137 4.95 6.39 -0.92
N ILE A 138 6.16 5.84 -0.98
CA ILE A 138 6.65 4.85 0.00
C ILE A 138 6.69 5.46 1.41
N ASN A 139 7.15 6.71 1.54
CA ASN A 139 7.20 7.39 2.83
C ASN A 139 5.82 7.64 3.41
N GLN A 140 4.86 8.09 2.60
CA GLN A 140 3.49 8.29 3.03
C GLN A 140 2.82 6.97 3.43
N TYR A 141 3.01 5.92 2.63
CA TYR A 141 2.51 4.57 2.92
C TYR A 141 3.07 4.04 4.25
N ASN A 142 4.39 4.11 4.44
CA ASN A 142 5.04 3.68 5.68
C ASN A 142 4.62 4.53 6.88
N LYS A 143 4.40 5.84 6.69
CA LYS A 143 3.88 6.72 7.74
C LYS A 143 2.49 6.27 8.17
N LYS A 144 1.57 6.06 7.23
CA LYS A 144 0.21 5.58 7.51
C LYS A 144 0.23 4.25 8.25
N ARG A 145 1.00 3.28 7.75
CA ARG A 145 1.14 1.96 8.37
C ARG A 145 1.65 2.04 9.81
N ARG A 146 2.61 2.92 10.13
CA ARG A 146 3.11 3.10 11.51
C ARG A 146 2.05 3.62 12.47
N VAL A 147 1.21 4.55 12.01
CA VAL A 147 0.11 5.10 12.83
C VAL A 147 -0.91 4.00 13.13
N GLU A 148 -1.32 3.23 12.12
CA GLU A 148 -2.26 2.11 12.28
C GLU A 148 -1.75 1.07 13.30
N TYR A 149 -0.46 0.75 13.29
CA TYR A 149 0.13 -0.14 14.30
C TYR A 149 0.12 0.44 15.72
N GLN A 150 0.37 1.74 15.87
CA GLN A 150 0.33 2.40 17.18
C GLN A 150 -1.09 2.45 17.74
N ASP A 151 -2.09 2.74 16.90
CA ASP A 151 -3.50 2.77 17.29
C ASP A 151 -3.97 1.38 17.73
N GLN A 152 -3.55 0.31 17.03
CA GLN A 152 -3.85 -1.07 17.43
C GLN A 152 -3.26 -1.45 18.78
N GLN A 153 -2.03 -1.04 19.08
CA GLN A 153 -1.39 -1.29 20.38
C GLN A 153 -2.11 -0.58 21.52
N GLN A 154 -2.48 0.69 21.32
CA GLN A 154 -3.23 1.47 22.33
C GLN A 154 -4.63 0.89 22.58
N GLN A 155 -5.30 0.37 21.53
CA GLN A 155 -6.58 -0.32 21.67
C GLN A 155 -6.45 -1.63 22.47
N GLN A 156 -5.37 -2.39 22.25
CA GLN A 156 -5.12 -3.62 23.02
C GLN A 156 -4.81 -3.32 24.49
N GLU A 157 -3.99 -2.30 24.77
CA GLU A 157 -3.65 -1.90 26.14
C GLU A 157 -4.87 -1.34 26.90
N SER A 158 -5.70 -0.53 26.25
CA SER A 158 -6.95 -0.05 26.85
C SER A 158 -7.97 -1.17 27.08
N ALA A 159 -8.01 -2.20 26.22
CA ALA A 159 -8.85 -3.36 26.43
C ALA A 159 -8.40 -4.20 27.65
N LEU A 160 -7.09 -4.41 27.82
CA LEU A 160 -6.53 -5.12 28.98
C LEU A 160 -6.80 -4.36 30.29
N ASN A 161 -6.53 -3.06 30.32
CA ASN A 161 -6.75 -2.22 31.50
C ASN A 161 -8.23 -2.16 31.95
N ASN A 162 -9.18 -2.41 31.04
CA ASN A 162 -10.60 -2.47 31.38
C ASN A 162 -11.02 -3.83 31.95
N GLN A 163 -10.33 -4.93 31.62
CA GLN A 163 -10.61 -6.24 32.19
C GLN A 163 -10.23 -6.30 33.67
N ASP A 164 -9.06 -5.77 34.04
CA ASP A 164 -8.59 -5.75 35.44
C ASP A 164 -9.51 -4.95 36.39
N LYS A 165 -10.30 -4.02 35.85
CA LYS A 165 -11.28 -3.23 36.62
C LYS A 165 -12.61 -3.95 36.86
N LEU A 166 -12.91 -5.02 36.12
CA LEU A 166 -14.15 -5.79 36.30
C LEU A 166 -13.97 -6.95 37.28
N GLU A 167 -12.73 -7.33 37.59
CA GLU A 167 -12.40 -8.42 38.51
C GLU A 167 -12.15 -7.98 39.97
N ASN A 168 -12.20 -6.68 40.25
CA ASN A 168 -12.12 -6.10 41.61
C ASN A 168 -13.44 -5.43 42.01
#